data_AF-A0A849TUT4-F1
#
_entry.id   AF-A0A849TUT4-F1
#
_cell.length_a   1.000
_cell.length_b   1.000
_cell.length_c   1.000
_cell.angle_alpha   90.00
_cell.angle_beta   90.00
_cell.angle_gamma   90.00
#
_symmetry.space_group_name_H-M   'P 1'
#
loop_
_entity.id
_entity.type
_entity.pdbx_description
1 polymer ?
#
loop_
_entity_poly.entity_id
_entity_poly.type
_entity_poly.pdbx_seq_one_letter_code
_entity_poly.pdbx_strand_id
1 'polypeptide(L)'
;MATPDEQAVQRAISSIAESDPLIKLLQQVRLGRMKPTDAGLRAVTESWLGTYEKALATDGLKQSGLRRLNPAPRLAVLIDAGVLTGDHQGVTALTAAYNRVLTHAGGG
;
A
#
# COMPACT_ATOMS: atom_id res chain seq x y z
N MET A 1 -15.28 -0.76 -23.20
CA MET A 1 -14.05 -1.52 -22.90
C MET A 1 -13.21 -0.65 -21.99
N ALA A 2 -12.71 -1.17 -20.87
CA ALA A 2 -11.82 -0.41 -20.00
C ALA A 2 -10.55 -0.06 -20.79
N THR A 3 -10.07 1.16 -20.63
CA THR A 3 -8.82 1.59 -21.26
C THR A 3 -7.63 0.77 -20.73
N PRO A 4 -6.52 0.63 -21.49
CA PRO A 4 -5.35 -0.12 -21.03
C PRO A 4 -4.82 0.38 -19.68
N ASP A 5 -4.93 1.68 -19.41
CA ASP A 5 -4.57 2.27 -18.13
C ASP A 5 -5.52 1.86 -16.99
N GLU A 6 -6.83 1.83 -17.22
CA GLU A 6 -7.78 1.30 -16.24
C GLU A 6 -7.54 -0.19 -15.94
N GLN A 7 -7.16 -0.99 -16.94
CA GLN A 7 -6.80 -2.39 -16.73
C GLN A 7 -5.52 -2.54 -15.90
N ALA A 8 -4.50 -1.70 -16.13
CA ALA A 8 -3.29 -1.68 -15.33
C ALA A 8 -3.58 -1.30 -13.87
N VAL A 9 -4.39 -0.26 -13.66
CA VAL A 9 -4.83 0.16 -12.31
C VAL A 9 -5.64 -0.94 -11.64
N GLN A 10 -6.57 -1.58 -12.35
CA GLN A 10 -7.37 -2.65 -11.78
C GLN A 10 -6.52 -3.86 -11.39
N ARG A 11 -5.52 -4.23 -12.19
CA ARG A 11 -4.55 -5.29 -11.86
C ARG A 11 -3.73 -4.93 -10.62
N ALA A 12 -3.23 -3.69 -10.53
CA ALA A 12 -2.50 -3.22 -9.37
C ALA A 12 -3.37 -3.26 -8.10
N ILE A 13 -4.63 -2.77 -8.17
CA ILE A 13 -5.59 -2.83 -7.06
C ILE A 13 -5.84 -4.27 -6.64
N SER A 14 -6.12 -5.17 -7.59
CA SER A 14 -6.37 -6.58 -7.29
C SER A 14 -5.16 -7.24 -6.64
N SER A 15 -3.95 -7.01 -7.15
CA SER A 15 -2.71 -7.58 -6.58
C SER A 15 -2.46 -7.11 -5.15
N ILE A 16 -2.71 -5.82 -4.87
CA ILE A 16 -2.62 -5.26 -3.52
C ILE A 16 -3.70 -5.88 -2.61
N ALA A 17 -4.94 -5.99 -3.09
CA ALA A 17 -6.07 -6.51 -2.32
C ALA A 17 -5.96 -8.00 -2.01
N GLU A 18 -5.48 -8.82 -2.95
CA GLU A 18 -5.18 -10.24 -2.72
C GLU A 18 -4.09 -10.42 -1.65
N SER A 19 -3.17 -9.45 -1.56
CA SER A 19 -2.10 -9.42 -0.57
C SER A 19 -2.46 -8.63 0.69
N ASP A 20 -3.73 -8.37 0.97
CA ASP A 20 -4.20 -7.57 2.11
C ASP A 20 -4.83 -8.43 3.25
N PRO A 21 -4.09 -9.37 3.89
CA PRO A 21 -4.55 -9.95 5.15
C PRO A 21 -4.62 -8.91 6.28
N LEU A 22 -4.04 -7.71 6.05
CA LEU A 22 -3.99 -6.61 7.01
C LEU A 22 -5.37 -6.24 7.51
N ILE A 23 -6.42 -6.20 6.68
CA ILE A 23 -7.78 -5.89 7.16
C ILE A 23 -8.22 -6.84 8.28
N LYS A 24 -8.00 -8.15 8.13
CA LYS A 24 -8.38 -9.15 9.14
C LYS A 24 -7.48 -9.08 10.38
N LEU A 25 -6.17 -8.88 10.18
CA LEU A 25 -5.22 -8.82 11.28
C LEU A 25 -5.38 -7.53 12.10
N LEU A 26 -5.58 -6.39 11.45
CA LEU A 26 -5.91 -5.12 12.09
C LEU A 26 -7.20 -5.22 12.91
N GLN A 27 -8.19 -5.99 12.43
CA GLN A 27 -9.38 -6.28 13.23
C GLN A 27 -9.02 -7.07 14.50
N GLN A 28 -8.13 -8.07 14.44
CA GLN A 28 -7.69 -8.79 15.64
C GLN A 28 -6.92 -7.88 16.61
N VAL A 29 -6.10 -6.97 16.10
CA VAL A 29 -5.40 -5.96 16.92
C VAL A 29 -6.40 -5.06 17.64
N ARG A 30 -7.39 -4.54 16.92
CA ARG A 30 -8.45 -3.67 17.49
C ARG A 30 -9.31 -4.39 18.54
N LEU A 31 -9.50 -5.70 18.40
CA LEU A 31 -10.22 -6.53 19.37
C LEU A 31 -9.34 -6.96 20.57
N GLY A 32 -8.05 -6.57 20.61
CA GLY A 32 -7.10 -6.96 21.64
C GLY A 32 -6.68 -8.44 21.58
N ARG A 33 -6.99 -9.14 20.47
CA ARG A 33 -6.67 -10.56 20.26
C ARG A 33 -5.27 -10.77 19.69
N MET A 34 -4.66 -9.71 19.17
CA MET A 34 -3.31 -9.70 18.61
C MET A 34 -2.62 -8.41 19.06
N LYS A 35 -1.32 -8.47 19.36
CA LYS A 35 -0.53 -7.29 19.65
C LYS A 35 -0.10 -6.63 18.33
N PRO A 36 -0.08 -5.30 18.25
CA PRO A 36 0.40 -4.63 17.05
C PRO A 36 1.88 -4.88 16.76
N THR A 37 2.64 -5.27 17.78
CA THR A 37 4.07 -5.64 17.69
C THR A 37 4.30 -7.13 17.41
N ASP A 38 3.26 -7.91 17.16
CA ASP A 38 3.42 -9.34 16.89
C ASP A 38 4.25 -9.57 15.61
N ALA A 39 5.23 -10.47 15.69
CA ALA A 39 6.16 -10.74 14.60
C ALA A 39 5.45 -11.19 13.31
N GLY A 40 4.36 -11.95 13.43
CA GLY A 40 3.55 -12.38 12.29
C GLY A 40 2.85 -11.20 11.59
N LEU A 41 2.30 -10.25 12.35
CA LEU A 41 1.71 -9.04 11.78
C LEU A 41 2.75 -8.14 11.14
N ARG A 42 3.93 -8.03 11.76
CA ARG A 42 5.04 -7.28 11.18
C ARG A 42 5.48 -7.87 9.85
N ALA A 43 5.72 -9.18 9.78
CA ALA A 43 6.08 -9.87 8.54
C ALA A 43 5.05 -9.67 7.42
N VAL A 44 3.75 -9.74 7.75
CA VAL A 44 2.67 -9.46 6.79
C VAL A 44 2.71 -8.01 6.32
N THR A 45 2.94 -7.07 7.24
CA THR A 45 3.01 -5.64 6.92
C THR A 45 4.20 -5.32 6.01
N GLU A 46 5.38 -5.87 6.28
CA GLU A 46 6.56 -5.72 5.41
C GLU A 46 6.32 -6.31 4.01
N SER A 47 5.69 -7.49 3.94
CA SER A 47 5.35 -8.12 2.66
C SER A 47 4.37 -7.26 1.86
N TRP A 48 3.36 -6.69 2.52
CA TRP A 48 2.39 -5.78 1.91
C TRP A 48 3.07 -4.51 1.38
N LEU A 49 3.99 -3.90 2.14
CA LEU A 49 4.77 -2.74 1.69
C LEU A 49 5.55 -3.06 0.40
N GLY A 50 6.25 -4.19 0.36
CA GLY A 50 7.00 -4.61 -0.82
C GLY A 50 6.11 -4.94 -2.04
N THR A 51 4.93 -5.53 -1.83
CA THR A 51 3.95 -5.74 -2.91
C THR A 51 3.42 -4.41 -3.45
N TYR A 52 3.19 -3.43 -2.58
CA TYR A 52 2.72 -2.11 -2.99
C TYR A 52 3.76 -1.38 -3.84
N GLU A 53 5.04 -1.41 -3.45
CA GLU A 53 6.12 -0.82 -4.24
C GLU A 53 6.19 -1.43 -5.65
N LYS A 54 6.05 -2.76 -5.76
CA LYS A 54 6.00 -3.45 -7.06
C LYS A 54 4.78 -3.05 -7.88
N ALA A 55 3.63 -2.90 -7.25
CA ALA A 55 2.42 -2.44 -7.93
C ALA A 55 2.58 -1.00 -8.47
N LEU A 56 3.24 -0.11 -7.72
CA LEU A 56 3.56 1.25 -8.18
C LEU A 56 4.62 1.29 -9.29
N ALA A 57 5.51 0.29 -9.34
CA ALA A 57 6.49 0.13 -10.41
C ALA A 57 5.89 -0.46 -11.70
N THR A 58 4.59 -0.76 -11.73
CA THR A 58 3.93 -1.28 -12.95
C THR A 58 3.82 -0.18 -14.00
N ASP A 59 4.36 -0.45 -15.20
CA ASP A 59 4.26 0.45 -16.35
C ASP A 59 2.80 0.69 -16.78
N GLY A 60 2.54 1.89 -17.31
CA GLY A 60 1.24 2.27 -17.86
C GLY A 60 0.25 2.88 -16.85
N LEU A 61 0.67 3.11 -15.61
CA LEU A 61 -0.13 3.84 -14.62
C LEU A 61 -0.12 5.35 -14.91
N LYS A 62 -1.28 5.91 -15.22
CA LYS A 62 -1.48 7.37 -15.35
C LYS A 62 -1.74 8.03 -13.99
N GLN A 63 -1.58 9.35 -13.93
CA GLN A 63 -1.78 10.14 -12.71
C GLN A 63 -3.14 9.91 -12.04
N SER A 64 -4.22 9.77 -12.82
CA SER A 64 -5.57 9.46 -12.33
C SER A 64 -5.66 8.08 -11.66
N GLY A 65 -4.98 7.09 -12.22
CA GLY A 65 -4.84 5.74 -11.67
C GLY A 65 -4.03 5.72 -10.38
N LEU A 66 -2.91 6.44 -10.36
CA LEU A 66 -2.04 6.56 -9.18
C LEU A 66 -2.78 7.16 -8.00
N ARG A 67 -3.64 8.17 -8.18
CA ARG A 67 -4.45 8.71 -7.07
C ARG A 67 -5.32 7.66 -6.38
N ARG A 68 -5.76 6.62 -7.11
CA ARG A 68 -6.53 5.49 -6.54
C ARG A 68 -5.63 4.50 -5.80
N LEU A 69 -4.35 4.45 -6.17
CA LEU A 69 -3.26 3.72 -5.52
C LEU A 69 -2.51 4.61 -4.52
N ASN A 70 -3.18 5.58 -3.89
CA ASN A 70 -2.56 6.36 -2.83
C ASN A 70 -2.38 5.46 -1.59
N PRO A 71 -1.14 5.23 -1.11
CA PRO A 71 -0.90 4.40 0.07
C PRO A 71 -1.24 5.12 1.39
N ALA A 72 -1.32 6.46 1.40
CA ALA A 72 -1.43 7.26 2.61
C ALA A 72 -2.60 6.87 3.55
N PRO A 73 -3.83 6.63 3.07
CA PRO A 73 -4.93 6.23 3.95
C PRO A 73 -4.67 4.90 4.67
N ARG A 74 -4.03 3.94 4.00
CA ARG A 74 -3.71 2.63 4.60
C ARG A 74 -2.54 2.72 5.56
N LEU A 75 -1.50 3.49 5.22
CA LEU A 75 -0.38 3.74 6.11
C LEU A 75 -0.84 4.42 7.40
N ALA A 76 -1.75 5.39 7.32
CA ALA A 76 -2.33 6.04 8.49
C ALA A 76 -3.03 5.05 9.43
N VAL A 77 -3.80 4.09 8.89
CA VAL A 77 -4.45 3.05 9.70
C VAL A 77 -3.43 2.12 10.38
N LEU A 78 -2.34 1.75 9.67
CA LEU A 78 -1.29 0.92 10.25
C LEU A 78 -0.52 1.64 11.36
N ILE A 79 -0.31 2.95 11.23
CA ILE A 79 0.34 3.79 12.25
C ILE A 79 -0.57 3.98 13.45
N ASP A 80 -1.85 4.31 13.21
CA ASP A 80 -2.86 4.48 14.27
C ASP A 80 -3.06 3.20 15.09
N ALA A 81 -3.08 2.04 14.42
CA ALA A 81 -3.14 0.74 15.08
C ALA A 81 -1.83 0.37 15.83
N GLY A 82 -0.77 1.17 15.72
CA GLY A 82 0.54 0.93 16.36
C GLY A 82 1.36 -0.16 15.69
N VAL A 83 0.98 -0.62 14.50
CA VAL A 83 1.68 -1.66 13.74
C VAL A 83 2.94 -1.11 13.08
N LEU A 84 2.85 0.12 12.57
CA LEU A 84 3.98 0.88 12.04
C LEU A 84 4.19 2.15 12.87
N THR A 85 5.40 2.69 12.82
CA THR A 85 5.69 4.03 13.32
C THR A 85 5.78 5.01 12.15
N GLY A 86 5.56 6.30 12.40
CA GLY A 86 5.72 7.34 11.38
C GLY A 86 7.13 7.35 10.77
N ASP A 87 8.15 7.10 11.59
CA ASP A 87 9.56 7.00 11.18
C ASP A 87 9.95 5.64 10.58
N HIS A 88 8.99 4.74 10.35
CA HIS A 88 9.31 3.43 9.78
C HIS A 88 9.88 3.59 8.37
N GLN A 89 11.03 2.95 8.12
CA GLN A 89 11.75 3.08 6.84
C GLN A 89 10.84 2.70 5.65
N GLY A 90 10.04 1.64 5.79
CA GLY A 90 9.10 1.22 4.75
C GLY A 90 7.97 2.22 4.47
N VAL A 91 7.51 2.99 5.47
CA VAL A 91 6.52 4.08 5.28
C VAL A 91 7.16 5.20 4.46
N THR A 92 8.39 5.59 4.81
CA THR A 92 9.14 6.63 4.13
C THR A 92 9.46 6.24 2.68
N ALA A 93 9.96 5.01 2.48
CA ALA A 93 10.31 4.48 1.16
C ALA A 93 9.09 4.41 0.23
N LEU A 94 7.97 3.85 0.71
CA LEU A 94 6.75 3.73 -0.08
C LEU A 94 6.16 5.11 -0.44
N THR A 95 6.17 6.05 0.50
CA THR A 95 5.70 7.42 0.26
C THR A 95 6.58 8.12 -0.79
N ALA A 96 7.90 7.96 -0.72
CA ALA A 96 8.82 8.51 -1.70
C ALA A 96 8.64 7.88 -3.09
N ALA A 97 8.46 6.56 -3.16
CA ALA A 97 8.19 5.83 -4.39
C ALA A 97 6.91 6.33 -5.07
N TYR A 98 5.82 6.44 -4.30
CA TYR A 98 4.55 6.98 -4.81
C TYR A 98 4.70 8.40 -5.36
N ASN A 99 5.34 9.31 -4.61
CA ASN A 99 5.55 10.69 -5.06
C ASN A 99 6.41 10.78 -6.32
N ARG A 100 7.45 9.94 -6.44
CA ARG A 100 8.28 9.85 -7.64
C ARG A 100 7.44 9.46 -8.85
N VAL A 101 6.67 8.37 -8.75
CA VAL A 101 5.85 7.86 -9.87
C VAL A 101 4.75 8.87 -10.21
N LEU A 102 4.12 9.51 -9.22
CA LEU A 102 3.10 10.54 -9.45
C LEU A 102 3.65 11.77 -10.18
N THR A 103 4.85 12.21 -9.82
CA THR A 103 5.53 13.33 -10.50
C THR A 103 5.87 12.97 -11.95
N HIS A 104 6.35 11.74 -12.18
CA HIS A 104 6.70 11.26 -13.51
C HIS A 104 5.47 11.11 -14.42
N ALA A 105 4.34 10.64 -13.87
CA ALA A 105 3.09 10.45 -14.60
C ALA A 105 2.33 11.77 -14.89
N GLY A 106 2.71 12.88 -14.25
CA GLY A 106 2.12 14.22 -14.49
C GLY A 106 2.90 15.08 -15.48
N GLY A 107 4.03 14.59 -16.02
CA GLY A 107 4.93 15.33 -16.91
C GLY A 107 4.83 14.96 -18.39
N GLY A 108 3.75 14.31 -18.84
CA GLY A 108 3.55 13.84 -20.21
C GLY A 108 2.31 14.43 -20.87
#